data_AF-A0A3A6MML5-F1
#
_entry.id   AF-A0A3A6MML5-F1
#
_cell.length_a   1.000
_cell.length_b   1.000
_cell.length_c   1.000
_cell.angle_alpha   90.00
_cell.angle_beta   90.00
_cell.angle_gamma   90.00
#
_symmetry.space_group_name_H-M   'P 1'
#
loop_
_entity.id
_entity.type
_entity.pdbx_description
1 polymer ?
#
loop_
_entity_poly.entity_id
_entity_poly.type
_entity_poly.pdbx_seq_one_letter_code
_entity_poly.pdbx_strand_id
1 'polypeptide(L)'
;MHIHKSEPPSALRKCLFISFAKIYRKKVIVHFHAFSPDTTVNSKYRWIYHYLFNRADRVIVLSEMWKEYVNNAFLLNDKLQVIYNPCTIKKNMKRKI
;
A
#
# COMPACT_ATOMS: atom_id res chain seq x y z
N MET A 1 -0.47 -0.08 -13.73
CA MET A 1 0.64 -0.80 -13.05
C MET A 1 0.21 -1.03 -11.61
N HIS A 2 0.20 -2.28 -11.16
CA HIS A 2 -0.12 -2.64 -9.77
C HIS A 2 1.18 -2.99 -9.05
N ILE A 3 1.46 -2.36 -7.92
CA ILE A 3 2.74 -2.51 -7.24
C ILE A 3 2.54 -2.99 -5.80
N HIS A 4 3.02 -4.21 -5.50
CA HIS A 4 3.09 -4.75 -4.13
C HIS A 4 4.33 -4.24 -3.37
N LYS A 5 4.14 -3.87 -2.10
CA LYS A 5 5.18 -3.26 -1.25
C LYS A 5 5.13 -3.69 0.21
N SER A 6 6.23 -4.27 0.68
CA SER A 6 6.52 -4.52 2.10
C SER A 6 7.80 -3.86 2.61
N GLU A 7 8.82 -3.62 1.76
CA GLU A 7 10.14 -3.19 2.22
C GLU A 7 10.68 -1.90 1.56
N PRO A 8 11.38 -1.02 2.32
CA PRO A 8 11.85 0.28 1.83
C PRO A 8 12.83 0.27 0.64
N PRO A 9 13.85 -0.63 0.56
CA PRO A 9 14.76 -0.65 -0.60
C PRO A 9 14.04 -1.03 -1.89
N SER A 10 13.05 -1.92 -1.80
CA SER A 10 12.17 -2.24 -2.92
C SER A 10 11.31 -1.02 -3.28
N ALA A 11 10.75 -0.31 -2.30
CA ALA A 11 10.00 0.96 -2.46
C ALA A 11 10.74 1.94 -3.37
N LEU A 12 12.00 2.23 -3.04
CA LEU A 12 12.86 3.17 -3.75
C LEU A 12 13.03 2.84 -5.25
N ARG A 13 13.38 1.59 -5.59
CA ARG A 13 13.55 1.18 -7.00
C ARG A 13 12.28 1.37 -7.83
N LYS A 14 11.10 1.24 -7.21
CA LYS A 14 9.82 1.38 -7.92
C LYS A 14 9.35 2.83 -8.08
N CYS A 15 9.99 3.81 -7.44
CA CYS A 15 9.75 5.22 -7.71
C CYS A 15 10.05 5.56 -9.18
N LEU A 16 11.13 5.02 -9.74
CA LEU A 16 11.51 5.21 -11.15
C LEU A 16 10.40 4.72 -12.09
N PHE A 17 9.85 3.54 -11.82
CA PHE A 17 8.77 2.97 -12.63
C PHE A 17 7.48 3.77 -12.56
N ILE A 18 7.13 4.35 -11.40
CA ILE A 18 5.98 5.26 -11.29
C ILE A 18 6.21 6.52 -12.11
N SER A 19 7.42 7.11 -12.07
CA SER A 19 7.76 8.27 -12.89
C SER A 19 7.55 7.99 -14.38
N PHE A 20 8.10 6.88 -14.88
CA PHE A 20 7.90 6.49 -16.28
C PHE A 20 6.43 6.26 -16.60
N ALA A 21 5.69 5.54 -15.75
CA ALA A 21 4.26 5.30 -15.96
C ALA A 21 3.46 6.60 -16.07
N LYS A 22 3.76 7.62 -15.25
CA LYS A 22 3.10 8.93 -15.32
C LYS A 22 3.51 9.73 -16.56
N ILE A 23 4.77 9.65 -16.99
CA ILE A 23 5.23 10.25 -18.27
C ILE A 23 4.41 9.67 -19.44
N TYR A 24 4.18 8.36 -19.46
CA TYR A 24 3.35 7.69 -20.46
C TYR A 24 1.84 7.77 -20.19
N ARG A 25 1.39 8.63 -19.26
CA ARG A 25 -0.02 8.85 -18.87
C ARG A 25 -0.78 7.56 -18.50
N LYS A 26 -0.09 6.57 -17.95
CA LYS A 26 -0.69 5.31 -17.49
C LYS A 26 -1.24 5.46 -16.07
N LYS A 27 -2.37 4.78 -15.80
CA LYS A 27 -2.94 4.69 -14.44
C LYS A 27 -2.04 3.83 -13.53
N VAL A 28 -1.78 4.32 -12.33
CA VAL A 28 -0.92 3.73 -11.30
C VAL A 28 -1.74 3.40 -10.06
N ILE A 29 -1.69 2.14 -9.64
CA ILE A 29 -2.31 1.64 -8.41
C ILE A 29 -1.19 1.10 -7.52
N VAL A 30 -1.09 1.63 -6.30
CA VAL A 30 -0.12 1.15 -5.30
C VAL A 30 -0.86 0.27 -4.31
N HIS A 31 -0.44 -0.99 -4.18
CA HIS A 31 -0.97 -1.91 -3.21
C HIS A 31 0.02 -2.09 -2.06
N PHE A 32 -0.32 -1.50 -0.93
CA PHE A 32 0.54 -1.37 0.23
C PHE A 32 0.35 -2.54 1.20
N HIS A 33 1.44 -3.27 1.43
CA HIS A 33 1.52 -4.46 2.28
C HIS A 33 2.64 -4.28 3.31
N ALA A 34 2.42 -3.52 4.37
CA ALA A 34 3.47 -3.29 5.36
C ALA A 34 3.36 -4.22 6.58
N PHE A 35 4.51 -4.49 7.22
CA PHE A 35 4.58 -5.24 8.47
C PHE A 35 4.24 -4.38 9.68
N SER A 36 4.82 -3.17 9.79
CA SER A 36 4.53 -2.22 10.86
C SER A 36 4.60 -0.76 10.40
N PRO A 37 3.83 0.16 11.00
CA PRO A 37 3.91 1.59 10.69
C PRO A 37 5.30 2.17 10.94
N ASP A 38 5.98 1.72 11.99
CA ASP A 38 7.29 2.23 12.44
C ASP A 38 8.43 1.89 11.47
N THR A 39 8.28 0.81 10.70
CA THR A 39 9.22 0.45 9.64
C THR A 39 8.86 1.07 8.29
N THR A 40 7.72 1.75 8.19
CA THR A 40 7.16 2.28 6.94
C THR A 40 6.78 3.76 7.02
N VAL A 41 5.52 4.08 7.28
CA VAL A 41 4.95 5.44 7.20
C VAL A 41 5.47 6.40 8.29
N ASN A 42 5.94 5.84 9.41
CA ASN A 42 6.57 6.58 10.52
C ASN A 42 8.10 6.46 10.53
N SER A 43 8.68 5.68 9.60
CA SER A 43 10.12 5.47 9.53
C SER A 43 10.85 6.63 8.82
N LYS A 44 12.19 6.59 8.81
CA LYS A 44 13.04 7.45 7.96
C LYS A 44 12.72 7.36 6.45
N TYR A 45 11.99 6.32 6.03
CA TYR A 45 11.57 6.12 4.64
C TYR A 45 10.20 6.73 4.32
N ARG A 46 9.58 7.45 5.27
CA ARG A 46 8.30 8.15 5.10
C ARG A 46 8.21 8.95 3.79
N TRP A 47 9.28 9.64 3.41
CA TRP A 47 9.33 10.45 2.18
C TRP A 47 9.14 9.62 0.91
N ILE A 48 9.61 8.36 0.89
CA ILE A 48 9.42 7.43 -0.23
C ILE A 48 7.95 7.08 -0.37
N TYR A 49 7.29 6.73 0.74
CA TYR A 49 5.88 6.39 0.74
C TYR A 49 5.01 7.60 0.38
N HIS A 50 5.35 8.79 0.88
CA HIS A 50 4.72 10.03 0.47
C HIS A 50 4.81 10.25 -1.05
N TYR A 51 6.02 10.08 -1.63
CA TYR A 51 6.24 10.20 -3.07
C TYR A 51 5.39 9.20 -3.87
N LEU A 52 5.41 7.93 -3.47
CA LEU A 52 4.71 6.84 -4.16
C LEU A 52 3.19 7.04 -4.11
N PHE A 53 2.64 7.33 -2.93
CA PHE A 53 1.20 7.46 -2.72
C PHE A 53 0.62 8.70 -3.41
N ASN A 54 1.32 9.83 -3.37
CA ASN A 54 0.83 11.06 -4.03
C ASN A 54 0.78 10.94 -5.56
N ARG A 55 1.70 10.18 -6.16
CA ARG A 55 1.73 9.93 -7.61
C ARG A 55 0.81 8.80 -8.06
N ALA A 56 0.30 8.00 -7.13
CA ALA A 56 -0.68 6.97 -7.43
C ALA A 56 -2.05 7.59 -7.71
N ASP A 57 -2.78 6.96 -8.64
CA ASP A 57 -4.18 7.31 -8.90
C ASP A 57 -5.10 6.65 -7.85
N ARG A 58 -4.73 5.46 -7.36
CA ARG A 58 -5.35 4.77 -6.21
C ARG A 58 -4.29 4.10 -5.34
N VAL A 59 -4.56 4.06 -4.04
CA VAL A 59 -3.76 3.34 -3.04
C VAL A 59 -4.65 2.31 -2.36
N ILE A 60 -4.24 1.05 -2.39
CA ILE A 60 -4.93 -0.06 -1.76
C ILE A 60 -4.16 -0.46 -0.49
N VAL A 61 -4.87 -0.65 0.62
CA VAL A 61 -4.34 -1.16 1.89
C VAL A 61 -5.12 -2.39 2.36
N LEU A 62 -4.52 -3.20 3.23
CA LEU A 62 -5.06 -4.50 3.62
C LEU A 62 -6.06 -4.49 4.78
N SER A 63 -6.22 -3.36 5.48
CA SER A 63 -7.12 -3.24 6.63
C SER A 63 -7.51 -1.78 6.87
N GLU A 64 -8.60 -1.56 7.61
CA GLU A 64 -8.99 -0.22 8.08
C GLU A 64 -7.92 0.39 8.98
N MET A 65 -7.24 -0.40 9.81
CA MET A 65 -6.11 0.07 10.61
C MET A 65 -5.00 0.67 9.74
N TRP A 66 -4.64 0.03 8.63
CA TRP A 66 -3.68 0.61 7.69
C TRP A 66 -4.21 1.85 6.98
N LYS A 67 -5.52 1.90 6.71
CA LYS A 67 -6.16 3.08 6.15
C LYS A 67 -6.00 4.28 7.08
N GLU A 68 -6.25 4.10 8.38
CA GLU A 68 -6.07 5.15 9.39
C GLU A 68 -4.62 5.60 9.47
N TYR A 69 -3.65 4.69 9.59
CA TYR A 69 -2.24 5.07 9.66
C TYR A 69 -1.78 5.85 8.42
N VAL A 70 -2.17 5.41 7.22
CA VAL A 70 -1.80 6.08 5.97
C VAL A 70 -2.52 7.41 5.83
N ASN A 71 -3.80 7.50 6.22
CA ASN A 71 -4.57 8.72 6.10
C ASN A 71 -4.09 9.79 7.10
N ASN A 72 -3.82 9.40 8.35
CA ASN A 72 -3.22 10.28 9.36
C ASN A 72 -1.82 10.76 8.93
N ALA A 73 -1.07 9.90 8.24
CA ALA A 73 0.26 10.24 7.75
C ALA A 73 0.24 11.19 6.54
N PHE A 74 -0.65 10.99 5.57
CA PHE A 74 -0.49 11.60 4.24
C PHE A 74 -1.75 12.23 3.65
N LEU A 75 -2.91 12.15 4.30
CA LEU A 75 -4.17 12.76 3.88
C LEU A 75 -4.51 12.48 2.40
N LEU A 76 -4.62 11.19 2.05
CA LEU A 76 -4.77 10.75 0.66
C LEU A 76 -6.19 10.90 0.08
N ASN A 77 -7.12 11.50 0.84
CA ASN A 77 -8.52 11.70 0.46
C ASN A 77 -9.14 10.40 -0.12
N ASP A 78 -9.90 10.53 -1.21
CA ASP A 78 -10.63 9.42 -1.84
C ASP A 78 -9.74 8.41 -2.58
N LYS A 79 -8.41 8.62 -2.62
CA LYS A 79 -7.50 7.70 -3.31
C LYS A 79 -7.31 6.40 -2.54
N LEU A 80 -7.57 6.39 -1.24
CA LEU A 80 -7.26 5.30 -0.33
C LEU A 80 -8.44 4.32 -0.20
N GLN A 81 -8.19 3.06 -0.55
CA GLN A 81 -9.20 1.99 -0.55
C GLN A 81 -8.70 0.78 0.25
N VAL A 82 -9.59 0.14 0.99
CA VAL A 82 -9.27 -1.10 1.71
C VAL A 82 -9.66 -2.30 0.86
N ILE A 83 -8.72 -3.22 0.66
CA ILE A 83 -8.96 -4.54 0.08
C ILE A 83 -8.23 -5.55 0.96
N TYR A 84 -9.00 -6.34 1.70
CA TYR A 84 -8.45 -7.35 2.60
C TYR A 84 -7.69 -8.43 1.84
N ASN A 85 -6.65 -8.98 2.47
CA ASN A 85 -5.96 -10.12 1.91
C ASN A 85 -6.95 -11.30 1.77
N PRO A 86 -7.06 -11.95 0.61
CA PRO A 86 -7.94 -13.09 0.43
C PRO A 86 -7.40 -14.29 1.21
N CYS A 87 -7.77 -14.38 2.49
CA CYS A 87 -7.58 -15.59 3.27
C CYS A 87 -8.67 -16.59 2.84
N THR A 88 -8.26 -17.69 2.23
CA THR A 88 -9.14 -18.83 2.03
C THR A 88 -9.50 -19.38 3.41
N ILE A 89 -10.71 -19.05 3.88
CA ILE A 89 -11.29 -19.79 4.99
C ILE A 89 -11.45 -21.22 4.48
N LYS A 90 -10.53 -22.12 4.84
CA LYS A 90 -10.76 -23.56 4.69
C LYS A 90 -12.07 -23.82 5.45
N LYS A 91 -13.13 -24.08 4.72
CA LYS A 91 -14.46 -24.43 5.24
C LYS A 91 -14.40 -25.85 5.81
N ASN A 92 -13.53 -26.10 6.80
CA ASN A 92 -13.33 -27.37 7.48
C ASN A 92 -12.64 -27.13 8.83
N MET A 93 -13.40 -26.63 9.80
CA MET A 93 -13.14 -26.96 11.19
C MET A 93 -14.50 -27.14 11.88
N LYS A 94 -15.12 -28.30 11.64
CA LYS A 94 -16.03 -28.87 12.63
C LYS A 94 -15.18 -29.06 13.88
N ARG A 95 -15.29 -28.16 14.86
CA ARG A 95 -14.90 -28.46 16.23
C ARG A 95 -15.77 -29.63 16.65
N LYS A 96 -15.18 -30.84 16.62
CA LYS A 96 -15.77 -32.02 17.23
C LYS A 96 -15.25 -32.02 18.67
N ILE A 97 -16.20 -31.85 19.59
CA ILE A 97 -16.13 -32.07 21.04
C ILE A 97 -15.39 -30.96 21.80
#